data_AF-A0A3S0ZI03-F1
#
_entry.id   AF-A0A3S0ZI03-F1
#
_cell.length_a   1.000
_cell.length_b   1.000
_cell.length_c   1.000
_cell.angle_alpha   90.00
_cell.angle_beta   90.00
_cell.angle_gamma   90.00
#
_symmetry.space_group_name_H-M   'P 1'
#
loop_
_entity.id
_entity.type
_entity.pdbx_description
1 polymer ?
#
loop_
_entity_poly.entity_id
_entity_poly.type
_entity_poly.pdbx_seq_one_letter_code
_entity_poly.pdbx_strand_id
1 'polypeptide(L)'
;MAAAAASENELNILPYVYEVMKSIEKDTNDVMQTMNELRAQFQKARECIDQLPGTQHSQEEQLRLKSILHQQLMIKTKLLMTYKSGHHFELEPKKNGDISTGGSLI
;
A
#
# COMPACT_ATOMS: atom_id res chain seq x y z
N MET A 1 -12.22 6.01 -5.76
CA MET A 1 -12.26 4.59 -6.18
C MET A 1 -11.93 4.38 -7.66
N ALA A 2 -12.26 5.29 -8.58
CA ALA A 2 -11.96 5.13 -10.01
C ALA A 2 -10.45 5.10 -10.37
N ALA A 3 -9.58 5.78 -9.61
CA ALA A 3 -8.14 5.83 -9.91
C ALA A 3 -7.39 4.51 -9.64
N ALA A 4 -7.86 3.67 -8.71
CA ALA A 4 -7.19 2.42 -8.35
C ALA A 4 -7.43 1.29 -9.37
N ALA A 5 -8.55 1.33 -10.10
CA ALA A 5 -8.87 0.34 -11.12
C ALA A 5 -8.12 0.57 -12.45
N ALA A 6 -7.71 1.81 -12.74
CA ALA A 6 -6.89 2.12 -13.92
C ALA A 6 -5.46 1.58 -13.80
N SER A 7 -4.88 1.63 -12.59
CA SER A 7 -3.50 1.18 -12.32
C SER A 7 -3.28 -0.33 -12.40
N GLU A 8 -4.30 -1.15 -12.14
CA GLU A 8 -4.15 -2.62 -12.23
C GLU A 8 -3.95 -3.09 -13.66
N ASN A 9 -4.53 -2.40 -14.65
CA ASN A 9 -4.41 -2.77 -16.05
C ASN A 9 -3.14 -2.23 -16.72
N GLU A 10 -2.60 -1.11 -16.24
CA GLU A 10 -1.36 -0.49 -16.77
C GLU A 10 -0.09 -1.30 -16.46
N LEU A 11 -0.13 -2.14 -15.43
CA LEU A 11 0.98 -3.03 -15.02
C LEU A 11 0.78 -4.49 -15.47
N ASN A 12 -0.15 -4.75 -16.39
CA ASN A 12 -0.41 -6.12 -16.83
C ASN A 12 0.80 -6.70 -17.59
N ILE A 13 1.45 -7.70 -16.99
CA ILE A 13 2.67 -8.33 -17.49
C ILE A 13 2.35 -9.49 -18.46
N LEU A 14 1.15 -10.09 -18.37
CA LEU A 14 0.81 -11.30 -19.11
C LEU A 14 0.89 -11.16 -20.65
N PRO A 15 0.47 -10.03 -21.27
CA PRO A 15 0.63 -9.85 -22.71
C PRO A 15 2.08 -9.89 -23.17
N TYR A 16 2.99 -9.30 -22.38
CA TYR A 16 4.43 -9.29 -22.68
C TYR A 16 5.05 -10.69 -22.52
N VAL A 17 4.63 -11.45 -21.52
CA VAL A 17 5.05 -12.85 -21.34
C VAL A 17 4.60 -13.70 -22.52
N TYR A 18 3.35 -13.51 -22.97
CA TYR A 18 2.81 -14.23 -24.12
C TYR A 18 3.58 -13.91 -25.41
N GLU A 19 3.89 -12.64 -25.69
CA GLU A 19 4.65 -12.27 -26.89
C GLU A 19 6.10 -12.81 -26.85
N VAL A 20 6.73 -12.87 -25.67
CA VAL A 20 8.03 -13.56 -25.52
C VAL A 20 7.90 -15.05 -25.87
N MET A 21 6.94 -15.77 -25.27
CA MET A 21 6.73 -17.19 -25.54
C MET A 21 6.49 -17.45 -27.04
N LYS A 22 5.62 -16.65 -27.66
CA LYS A 22 5.30 -16.72 -29.09
C LYS A 22 6.49 -16.38 -30.00
N SER A 23 7.33 -15.43 -29.62
CA SER A 23 8.55 -15.09 -30.39
C SER A 23 9.59 -16.21 -30.36
N ILE A 24 9.67 -16.96 -29.25
CA ILE A 24 10.52 -18.15 -29.10
C ILE A 24 9.98 -19.31 -29.93
N GLU A 25 8.66 -19.57 -29.85
CA GLU A 25 8.02 -20.66 -30.60
C GLU A 25 8.14 -20.51 -32.13
N LYS A 26 8.21 -19.27 -32.62
CA LYS A 26 8.31 -18.97 -34.06
C LYS A 26 9.74 -18.84 -34.58
N ASP A 27 10.75 -19.00 -33.72
CA ASP A 27 12.18 -18.80 -34.03
C ASP A 27 12.43 -17.45 -34.74
N THR A 28 11.68 -16.44 -34.32
CA THR A 28 11.79 -15.09 -34.89
C THR A 28 12.99 -14.37 -34.26
N ASN A 29 13.75 -13.62 -35.05
CA ASN A 29 14.86 -12.76 -34.55
C ASN A 29 14.41 -11.66 -33.55
N ASP A 30 13.12 -11.62 -33.20
CA ASP A 30 12.46 -10.60 -32.38
C ASP A 30 12.45 -10.93 -30.88
N VAL A 31 12.97 -12.10 -30.47
CA VAL A 31 13.00 -12.54 -29.05
C VAL A 31 13.72 -11.53 -28.16
N MET A 32 14.80 -10.90 -28.64
CA MET A 32 15.50 -9.89 -27.86
C MET A 32 14.65 -8.63 -27.64
N GLN A 33 13.85 -8.25 -28.62
CA GLN A 33 12.98 -7.07 -28.51
C GLN A 33 11.84 -7.34 -27.52
N THR A 34 11.11 -8.45 -27.68
CA THR A 34 10.00 -8.83 -26.79
C THR A 34 10.49 -9.02 -25.35
N MET A 35 11.70 -9.55 -25.15
CA MET A 35 12.33 -9.66 -23.84
C MET A 35 12.67 -8.30 -23.22
N ASN A 36 13.14 -7.35 -24.03
CA ASN A 36 13.41 -5.98 -23.56
C ASN A 36 12.12 -5.26 -23.17
N GLU A 37 11.03 -5.46 -23.91
CA GLU A 37 9.71 -4.90 -23.58
C GLU A 37 9.17 -5.46 -22.26
N LEU A 38 9.26 -6.78 -22.06
CA LEU A 38 8.90 -7.42 -20.80
C LEU A 38 9.74 -6.87 -19.62
N ARG A 39 11.05 -6.72 -19.81
CA ARG A 39 11.94 -6.14 -18.80
C ARG A 39 11.57 -4.69 -18.46
N ALA A 40 11.25 -3.88 -19.46
CA ALA A 40 10.81 -2.50 -19.25
C ALA A 40 9.51 -2.45 -18.44
N GLN A 41 8.58 -3.39 -18.69
CA GLN A 41 7.33 -3.47 -17.94
C GLN A 41 7.55 -3.86 -16.47
N PHE A 42 8.46 -4.79 -16.19
CA PHE A 42 8.87 -5.10 -14.81
C PHE A 42 9.51 -3.91 -14.11
N GLN A 43 10.32 -3.13 -14.83
CA GLN A 43 10.96 -1.96 -14.26
C GLN A 43 9.93 -0.89 -13.89
N LYS A 44 8.95 -0.61 -14.77
CA LYS A 44 7.81 0.26 -14.44
C LYS A 44 7.02 -0.22 -13.23
N ALA A 45 6.78 -1.53 -13.12
CA ALA A 45 6.09 -2.10 -11.97
C ALA A 45 6.86 -1.89 -10.66
N ARG A 46 8.20 -2.04 -10.68
CA ARG A 46 9.06 -1.75 -9.52
C ARG A 46 9.01 -0.27 -9.13
N GLU A 47 9.14 0.63 -10.11
CA GLU A 47 9.06 2.07 -9.86
C GLU A 47 7.71 2.47 -9.28
N CYS A 48 6.61 1.85 -9.74
CA CYS A 48 5.29 2.07 -9.16
C CYS A 48 5.25 1.62 -7.69
N ILE A 49 5.81 0.45 -7.35
CA ILE A 49 5.87 -0.06 -5.97
C ILE A 49 6.69 0.88 -5.08
N ASP A 50 7.84 1.36 -5.57
CA ASP A 50 8.72 2.25 -4.81
C ASP A 50 8.07 3.62 -4.53
N GLN A 51 7.15 4.06 -5.41
CA GLN A 51 6.38 5.28 -5.22
C GLN A 51 5.14 5.10 -4.32
N LEU A 52 4.76 3.86 -3.97
CA LEU A 52 3.58 3.64 -3.13
C LEU A 52 3.84 4.14 -1.70
N PRO A 53 2.98 5.04 -1.16
CA PRO A 53 3.14 5.52 0.19
C PRO A 53 2.97 4.36 1.18
N GLY A 54 3.86 4.29 2.17
CA GLY A 54 3.81 3.26 3.20
C GLY A 54 4.73 2.07 2.96
N THR A 55 5.25 1.85 1.75
CA THR A 55 6.22 0.77 1.46
C THR A 55 7.55 0.94 2.20
N GLN A 56 7.84 2.16 2.66
CA GLN A 56 8.99 2.50 3.50
C GLN A 56 8.86 2.03 4.97
N HIS A 57 7.66 1.62 5.38
CA HIS A 57 7.36 1.23 6.76
C HIS A 57 7.19 -0.27 6.86
N SER A 58 7.62 -0.84 7.99
CA SER A 58 7.31 -2.23 8.32
C SER A 58 5.80 -2.42 8.45
N GLN A 59 5.31 -3.66 8.28
CA GLN A 59 3.89 -3.96 8.44
C GLN A 59 3.36 -3.51 9.81
N GLU A 60 4.13 -3.74 10.87
CA GLU A 60 3.76 -3.32 12.23
C GLU A 60 3.65 -1.79 12.34
N GLU A 61 4.59 -1.05 11.74
CA GLU A 61 4.58 0.40 11.72
C GLU A 61 3.39 0.97 10.94
N GLN A 62 3.06 0.38 9.78
CA GLN A 62 1.87 0.74 9.00
C GLN A 62 0.58 0.55 9.81
N LEU A 63 0.43 -0.58 10.50
CA LEU A 63 -0.74 -0.87 11.34
C LEU A 63 -0.83 0.09 12.53
N ARG A 64 0.31 0.39 13.17
CA ARG A 64 0.39 1.36 14.26
C ARG A 64 -0.04 2.76 13.78
N LEU A 65 0.49 3.23 12.65
CA LEU A 65 0.15 4.54 12.08
C LEU A 65 -1.35 4.62 11.76
N LYS A 66 -1.91 3.57 11.15
CA LYS A 66 -3.36 3.46 10.89
C LYS A 66 -4.18 3.61 12.18
N SER A 67 -3.79 2.93 13.25
CA SER A 67 -4.47 3.02 14.55
C SER A 67 -4.42 4.45 15.11
N ILE A 68 -3.25 5.10 15.05
CA ILE A 68 -3.08 6.50 15.49
C ILE A 68 -3.99 7.44 14.69
N LEU A 69 -4.03 7.31 13.37
CA LEU A 69 -4.87 8.15 12.50
C LEU A 69 -6.35 7.99 12.80
N HIS A 70 -6.83 6.76 13.03
CA HIS A 70 -8.21 6.52 13.47
C HIS A 70 -8.51 7.19 14.81
N GLN A 71 -7.62 7.10 15.79
CA GLN A 71 -7.81 7.77 17.08
C GLN A 71 -7.84 9.29 16.92
N GLN A 72 -6.94 9.87 16.12
CA GLN A 72 -6.93 11.31 15.85
C GLN A 72 -8.23 11.76 15.19
N LEU A 73 -8.74 11.01 14.20
CA LEU A 73 -10.00 11.32 13.55
C LEU A 73 -11.16 11.29 14.55
N MET A 74 -11.23 10.26 15.40
CA MET A 74 -12.24 10.15 16.45
C MET A 74 -12.21 11.35 17.40
N ILE A 75 -11.02 11.70 17.90
CA ILE A 75 -10.80 12.83 18.81
C ILE A 75 -11.22 14.15 18.15
N LYS A 76 -10.74 14.40 16.93
CA LYS A 76 -11.07 15.62 16.18
C LYS A 76 -12.57 15.72 15.89
N THR A 77 -13.21 14.61 15.56
CA THR A 77 -14.66 14.56 15.32
C THR A 77 -15.44 14.85 16.60
N LYS A 78 -15.07 14.23 17.74
CA LYS A 78 -15.67 14.50 19.05
C LYS A 78 -15.50 15.96 19.45
N LEU A 79 -14.33 16.55 19.21
CA LEU A 79 -14.06 17.97 19.47
C LEU A 79 -14.98 18.88 18.64
N LEU A 80 -15.06 18.65 17.32
CA LEU A 80 -15.96 19.40 16.44
C LEU A 80 -17.43 19.28 16.86
N MET A 81 -17.88 18.08 17.24
CA MET A 81 -19.24 17.88 17.74
C MET A 81 -19.49 18.64 19.05
N THR A 82 -18.52 18.65 19.95
CA THR A 82 -18.61 19.33 21.24
C THR A 82 -18.69 20.85 21.07
N TYR A 83 -17.89 21.41 20.16
CA TYR A 83 -18.01 22.83 19.77
C TYR A 83 -19.37 23.13 19.14
N LYS A 84 -19.89 22.24 18.29
CA LYS A 84 -21.21 22.42 17.66
C LYS A 84 -22.35 22.36 18.68
N SER A 85 -22.25 21.55 19.73
CA SER A 85 -23.28 21.45 20.77
C SER A 85 -23.12 22.49 21.90
N GLY A 86 -22.10 23.35 21.85
CA GLY A 86 -21.84 24.37 22.88
C GLY A 86 -21.37 23.80 24.23
N HIS A 87 -20.82 22.58 24.24
CA HIS A 87 -20.36 21.89 25.46
C HIS A 87 -18.81 22.01 25.61
N HIS A 88 -18.26 21.70 26.79
CA HIS A 88 -16.81 21.65 27.04
C HIS A 88 -16.22 20.30 26.58
N PHE A 89 -15.11 20.31 25.86
CA PHE A 89 -14.46 19.10 25.37
C PHE A 89 -13.41 18.57 26.36
N GLU A 90 -13.56 17.30 26.74
CA GLU A 90 -12.59 16.59 27.58
C GLU A 90 -11.93 15.43 26.80
N LEU A 91 -10.60 15.46 26.80
CA LEU A 91 -9.74 14.50 26.12
C LEU A 91 -9.31 13.44 27.14
N GLU A 92 -9.92 12.25 27.09
CA GLU A 92 -9.51 11.13 27.95
C GLU A 92 -8.09 10.67 27.58
N PRO A 93 -7.12 10.67 28.51
CA PRO A 93 -5.79 10.15 28.25
C PRO A 93 -5.85 8.64 28.02
N LYS A 94 -5.19 8.18 26.95
CA LYS A 94 -5.09 6.76 26.59
C LYS A 94 -4.49 5.99 27.79
N LYS A 95 -5.27 5.10 28.42
CA LYS A 95 -4.74 4.18 29.44
C LYS A 95 -3.74 3.24 28.76
N ASN A 96 -2.48 3.33 29.15
CA ASN A 96 -1.42 2.42 28.75
C ASN A 96 -1.70 1.06 29.39
N GLY A 97 -2.11 0.06 28.61
CA GLY A 97 -2.44 -1.23 29.21
C GLY A 97 -2.85 -2.35 28.27
N ASP A 98 -2.28 -2.43 27.06
CA ASP A 98 -2.33 -3.66 26.24
C ASP A 98 -1.07 -3.73 25.35
N ILE A 99 0.08 -3.95 25.98
CA ILE A 99 1.19 -4.66 25.34
C ILE A 99 1.29 -5.96 26.14
N SER A 100 0.61 -7.00 25.66
CA SER A 100 0.79 -8.36 26.15
C SER A 100 2.20 -8.81 25.78
N THR A 101 3.17 -8.58 26.66
CA THR A 101 4.50 -9.19 26.62
C THR A 101 4.36 -10.68 26.91
N GLY A 102 3.99 -11.44 25.88
CA GLY A 102 4.14 -12.89 25.87
C GLY A 102 5.61 -13.22 25.60
N GLY A 103 6.33 -13.66 26.62
CA GLY A 103 7.74 -14.03 26.49
C GLY A 103 8.39 -14.31 27.85
N SER A 104 7.88 -15.33 28.55
CA SER A 104 8.61 -15.98 29.63
C SER A 104 9.76 -16.78 28.99
N LEU A 105 11.00 -16.40 29.26
CA LEU A 105 12.18 -17.22 28.97
C LEU A 105 12.87 -17.53 30.30
N ILE A 106 12.63 -18.75 30.76
CA ILE A 106 13.57 -19.54 31.57
C ILE A 106 14.59 -20.15 30.63
#